data_AF-A0A960WK41-F1
#
_entry.id   AF-A0A960WK41-F1
#
_cell.length_a   1.000
_cell.length_b   1.000
_cell.length_c   1.000
_cell.angle_alpha   90.00
_cell.angle_beta   90.00
_cell.angle_gamma   90.00
#
_symmetry.space_group_name_H-M   'P 1'
#
loop_
_entity.id
_entity.type
_entity.pdbx_description
1 polymer ?
#
loop_
_entity_poly.entity_id
_entity_poly.type
_entity_poly.pdbx_seq_one_letter_code
_entity_poly.pdbx_strand_id
1 'polypeptide(L)'
;FTNKYVSENNPKRKKEARFGGFELELQRLKIDHHLIRPGTPELNGKIERFNQTIKRELGRHLRQGMTLKNIVEKVAWYENYYNNRRPHTELNGLTPHEKFYGKRLARQAA
;
A
#
# COMPACT_ATOMS: atom_id res chain seq x y z
N PHE A 1 -8.50 8.58 4.81
CA PHE A 1 -8.35 8.28 3.36
C PHE A 1 -9.60 8.68 2.57
N THR A 2 -10.22 9.82 2.88
CA THR A 2 -11.42 10.30 2.18
C THR A 2 -11.15 11.70 1.68
N ASN A 3 -10.81 11.77 0.40
CA ASN A 3 -10.34 12.96 -0.28
C ASN A 3 -11.51 13.89 -0.68
N LYS A 4 -12.35 14.25 0.29
CA LYS A 4 -13.38 15.28 0.10
C LYS A 4 -12.77 16.68 -0.02
N TYR A 5 -11.58 16.89 0.55
CA TYR A 5 -11.04 18.23 0.76
C TYR A 5 -9.95 18.65 -0.24
N VAL A 6 -9.30 17.72 -0.94
CA VAL A 6 -8.17 18.02 -1.82
C VAL A 6 -8.45 17.67 -3.29
N SER A 7 -9.46 16.85 -3.56
CA SER A 7 -9.78 16.41 -4.92
C SER A 7 -10.41 17.50 -5.81
N GLU A 8 -10.15 17.40 -7.12
CA GLU A 8 -10.76 18.25 -8.14
C GLU A 8 -12.29 18.18 -8.14
N ASN A 9 -12.85 17.03 -7.78
CA ASN A 9 -14.29 16.77 -7.71
C ASN A 9 -14.97 17.35 -6.46
N ASN A 10 -14.24 18.06 -5.58
CA ASN A 10 -14.83 18.72 -4.42
C ASN A 10 -15.65 19.95 -4.85
N PRO A 11 -16.98 19.98 -4.64
CA PRO A 11 -17.83 21.10 -5.04
C PRO A 11 -17.52 22.40 -4.28
N LYS A 12 -16.81 22.33 -3.14
CA LYS A 12 -16.36 23.50 -2.37
C LYS A 12 -14.98 24.02 -2.80
N ARG A 13 -14.28 23.34 -3.71
CA ARG A 13 -12.97 23.79 -4.22
C ARG A 13 -13.21 25.01 -5.11
N LYS A 14 -12.52 26.13 -4.84
CA LYS A 14 -12.54 27.28 -5.75
C LYS A 14 -12.05 26.80 -7.12
N LYS A 15 -12.78 27.12 -8.21
CA LYS A 15 -12.41 26.70 -9.58
C LYS A 15 -11.01 27.19 -9.99
N GLU A 16 -10.55 28.28 -9.37
CA GLU A 16 -9.22 28.88 -9.53
C GLU A 16 -8.11 28.15 -8.75
N ALA A 17 -8.45 27.14 -7.93
CA ALA A 17 -7.45 26.40 -7.17
C ALA A 17 -6.52 25.68 -8.15
N ARG A 18 -5.30 26.19 -8.26
CA ARG A 18 -4.18 25.53 -8.94
C ARG A 18 -4.07 24.09 -8.45
N PHE A 19 -3.75 23.17 -9.36
CA PHE A 19 -3.38 21.80 -9.02
C PHE A 19 -2.31 21.83 -7.92
N GLY A 20 -2.46 21.01 -6.89
CA GLY A 20 -1.43 20.85 -5.87
C GLY A 20 -0.20 20.16 -6.46
N GLY A 21 0.90 20.15 -5.72
CA GLY A 21 2.14 19.51 -6.19
C GLY A 21 1.96 18.02 -6.52
N PHE A 22 1.04 17.33 -5.83
CA PHE A 22 0.72 15.94 -6.11
C PHE A 22 -0.03 15.76 -7.44
N GLU A 23 -1.07 16.55 -7.69
CA GLU A 23 -1.85 16.47 -8.94
C GLU A 23 -1.00 16.85 -10.16
N LEU A 24 -0.12 17.84 -10.02
CA LEU A 24 0.84 18.22 -11.08
C LEU A 24 1.78 17.07 -11.43
N GLU A 25 2.26 16.33 -10.42
CA GLU A 25 3.17 15.20 -10.63
C GLU A 25 2.44 14.01 -11.30
N LEU A 26 1.19 13.74 -10.92
CA LEU A 26 0.38 12.72 -11.60
C LEU A 26 0.13 13.08 -13.07
N GLN A 27 -0.16 14.34 -13.37
CA GLN A 27 -0.30 14.82 -14.76
C GLN A 27 1.02 14.67 -15.53
N ARG A 28 2.15 15.04 -14.92
CA ARG A 28 3.49 14.89 -15.52
C ARG A 28 3.80 13.42 -15.85
N LEU A 29 3.43 12.50 -14.97
CA LEU A 29 3.61 11.07 -15.13
C LEU A 29 2.51 10.38 -15.94
N LYS A 30 1.48 11.12 -16.39
CA LYS A 30 0.30 10.61 -17.10
C LYS A 30 -0.42 9.49 -16.32
N ILE A 31 -0.59 9.69 -15.02
CA ILE A 31 -1.29 8.77 -14.13
C ILE A 31 -2.68 9.32 -13.82
N ASP A 32 -3.72 8.54 -14.15
CA ASP A 32 -5.09 8.90 -13.82
C ASP A 32 -5.38 8.72 -12.33
N HIS A 33 -5.90 9.77 -11.68
CA HIS A 33 -6.22 9.75 -10.26
C HIS A 33 -7.69 9.38 -10.03
N HIS A 34 -7.93 8.14 -9.59
CA HIS A 34 -9.29 7.67 -9.29
C HIS A 34 -9.57 7.73 -7.78
N LEU A 35 -10.75 8.26 -7.44
CA LEU A 35 -11.21 8.38 -6.05
C LEU A 35 -12.47 7.56 -5.83
N ILE A 36 -12.56 6.95 -4.65
CA ILE A 36 -13.75 6.25 -4.20
C ILE A 36 -14.89 7.23 -3.89
N ARG A 37 -16.13 6.76 -4.00
CA ARG A 37 -17.31 7.56 -3.68
C ARG A 37 -17.32 7.95 -2.19
N PRO A 38 -17.69 9.19 -1.83
CA PRO A 38 -17.88 9.55 -0.43
C PRO A 38 -18.90 8.65 0.28
N GLY A 39 -18.64 8.31 1.55
CA GLY A 39 -19.53 7.48 2.35
C GLY A 39 -19.51 5.98 2.01
N THR A 40 -18.50 5.51 1.27
CA THR A 40 -18.36 4.08 0.91
C THR A 40 -17.08 3.46 1.49
N PRO A 41 -16.97 3.33 2.82
CA PRO A 41 -15.77 2.79 3.47
C PRO A 41 -15.44 1.36 3.03
N GLU A 42 -16.45 0.56 2.70
CA GLU A 42 -16.31 -0.81 2.20
C GLU A 42 -15.37 -0.93 0.99
N LEU A 43 -15.33 0.09 0.11
CA LEU A 43 -14.44 0.10 -1.06
C LEU A 43 -12.96 0.14 -0.67
N ASN A 44 -12.66 0.60 0.55
CA ASN A 44 -11.32 0.66 1.12
C ASN A 44 -10.96 -0.61 1.93
N GLY A 45 -11.86 -1.59 2.00
CA GLY A 45 -11.72 -2.75 2.89
C GLY A 45 -10.45 -3.57 2.67
N LYS A 46 -10.00 -3.73 1.41
CA LYS A 46 -8.76 -4.47 1.10
C LYS A 46 -7.53 -3.82 1.73
N ILE A 47 -7.37 -2.50 1.56
CA ILE A 47 -6.21 -1.79 2.12
C ILE A 47 -6.33 -1.66 3.65
N GLU A 48 -7.54 -1.55 4.18
CA GLU A 48 -7.77 -1.54 5.63
C GLU A 48 -7.38 -2.88 6.26
N ARG A 49 -7.79 -4.00 5.66
CA ARG A 49 -7.40 -5.34 6.11
C ARG A 49 -5.91 -5.57 6.00
N PHE A 50 -5.28 -5.08 4.93
CA PHE A 50 -3.83 -5.08 4.76
C PHE A 50 -3.12 -4.31 5.88
N ASN A 51 -3.55 -3.07 6.14
CA ASN A 51 -2.98 -2.23 7.19
C ASN A 51 -3.15 -2.87 8.59
N GLN A 52 -4.30 -3.49 8.86
CA GLN A 52 -4.52 -4.23 10.10
C GLN A 52 -3.55 -5.42 10.23
N THR A 53 -3.29 -6.11 9.12
CA THR A 53 -2.34 -7.25 9.09
C THR A 53 -0.92 -6.78 9.38
N ILE A 54 -0.44 -5.71 8.75
CA ILE A 54 0.87 -5.12 9.05
C ILE A 54 0.96 -4.75 10.52
N LYS A 55 0.00 -3.96 11.03
CA LYS A 55 0.02 -3.50 12.43
C LYS A 55 0.07 -4.66 13.40
N ARG A 56 -0.71 -5.73 13.15
CA ARG A 56 -0.74 -6.93 14.00
C ARG A 56 0.56 -7.72 13.92
N GLU A 57 1.10 -7.96 12.73
CA GLU A 57 2.26 -8.83 12.53
C GLU A 57 3.56 -8.08 12.84
N LEU A 58 3.83 -6.93 12.21
CA LEU A 58 5.00 -6.11 12.48
C LEU A 58 4.99 -5.57 13.93
N GLY A 59 3.82 -5.19 14.46
CA GLY A 59 3.71 -4.66 15.81
C GLY A 59 4.23 -5.61 16.90
N ARG A 60 4.16 -6.93 16.68
CA ARG A 60 4.75 -7.94 17.59
C ARG A 60 6.28 -7.90 17.63
N HIS A 61 6.90 -7.33 16.61
CA HIS A 61 8.35 -7.22 16.48
C HIS A 61 8.88 -5.85 16.90
N LEU A 62 8.00 -4.88 17.20
CA LEU A 62 8.36 -3.56 17.69
C LEU A 62 8.26 -3.52 19.22
N ARG A 63 9.20 -2.82 19.86
CA ARG A 63 9.23 -2.62 21.32
C ARG A 63 9.34 -1.13 21.64
N GLN A 64 8.80 -0.73 22.79
CA GLN A 64 9.01 0.61 23.32
C GLN A 64 10.51 0.86 23.51
N GLY A 65 10.96 2.09 23.24
CA GLY A 65 12.37 2.48 23.34
C GLY A 65 13.26 2.07 22.17
N MET A 66 12.73 1.46 21.10
CA MET A 66 13.50 1.24 19.87
C MET A 66 13.88 2.57 19.22
N THR A 67 15.12 2.64 18.72
CA THR A 67 15.58 3.78 17.92
C THR A 67 14.89 3.79 16.54
N LEU A 68 14.86 4.95 15.89
CA LEU A 68 14.34 5.07 14.53
C LEU A 68 15.05 4.11 13.56
N LYS A 69 16.38 3.96 13.69
CA LYS A 69 17.18 3.03 12.87
C LYS A 69 16.67 1.59 13.00
N ASN A 70 16.46 1.13 14.23
CA ASN A 70 15.96 -0.23 14.47
C ASN A 70 14.55 -0.42 13.90
N ILE A 71 13.69 0.59 13.99
CA ILE A 71 12.34 0.54 13.42
C ILE A 71 12.40 0.43 11.89
N VAL A 72 13.23 1.23 11.23
CA VAL A 72 13.43 1.17 9.77
C VAL A 72 13.93 -0.21 9.34
N GLU A 73 14.91 -0.78 10.05
CA GLU A 73 15.41 -2.12 9.77
C GLU A 73 14.32 -3.20 9.94
N LYS A 74 13.46 -3.08 10.97
CA LYS A 74 12.34 -4.00 11.18
C LYS A 74 11.26 -3.87 10.11
N VAL A 75 10.95 -2.66 9.66
CA VAL A 75 10.02 -2.42 8.56
C VAL A 75 10.56 -3.05 7.27
N ALA A 76 11.82 -2.81 6.92
CA ALA A 76 12.44 -3.37 5.72
C ALA A 76 12.49 -4.91 5.75
N TRP A 77 12.84 -5.49 6.91
CA TRP A 77 12.77 -6.94 7.11
C TRP A 77 11.36 -7.50 6.90
N TYR A 78 10.36 -6.83 7.49
CA TYR A 78 8.97 -7.28 7.40
C TYR A 78 8.42 -7.16 5.97
N GLU A 79 8.75 -6.09 5.25
CA GLU A 79 8.41 -5.93 3.84
C GLU A 79 9.00 -7.07 2.99
N ASN A 80 10.28 -7.39 3.19
CA ASN A 80 10.92 -8.51 2.50
C ASN A 80 10.22 -9.85 2.80
N TYR A 81 9.93 -10.11 4.07
CA TYR A 81 9.22 -11.30 4.51
C TYR A 81 7.83 -11.39 3.87
N TYR A 82 7.03 -10.33 3.95
CA TYR A 82 5.66 -10.30 3.44
C TYR A 82 5.61 -10.54 1.94
N ASN A 83 6.50 -9.89 1.17
CA ASN A 83 6.48 -9.99 -0.28
C ASN A 83 7.08 -11.28 -0.81
N ASN A 84 8.13 -11.83 -0.17
CA ASN A 84 8.96 -12.89 -0.76
C ASN A 84 8.89 -14.23 -0.03
N ARG A 85 8.34 -14.29 1.19
CA ARG A 85 8.36 -15.51 2.01
C ARG A 85 7.00 -15.91 2.57
N ARG A 86 6.12 -14.94 2.84
CA ARG A 86 4.79 -15.18 3.42
C ARG A 86 3.88 -15.85 2.38
N PRO A 87 3.43 -17.09 2.57
CA PRO A 87 2.43 -17.68 1.69
C PRO A 87 1.04 -17.08 1.98
N HIS A 88 0.25 -16.86 0.93
CA HIS A 88 -1.12 -16.34 1.06
C HIS A 88 -2.14 -17.38 0.59
N THR A 89 -3.12 -17.67 1.43
CA THR A 89 -4.21 -18.62 1.12
C THR A 89 -5.01 -18.19 -0.10
N GLU A 90 -5.35 -16.90 -0.22
CA GLU A 90 -6.01 -16.31 -1.39
C GLU A 90 -5.18 -16.42 -2.68
N LEU A 91 -3.87 -16.65 -2.56
CA LEU A 91 -2.94 -16.83 -3.68
C LEU A 91 -2.57 -18.30 -3.90
N ASN A 92 -3.34 -19.26 -3.39
CA ASN A 92 -3.04 -20.71 -3.45
C ASN A 92 -1.66 -21.05 -2.86
N GLY A 93 -1.29 -20.40 -1.76
CA GLY A 93 -0.01 -20.60 -1.07
C GLY A 93 1.16 -19.84 -1.68
N LEU A 94 0.95 -19.06 -2.75
CA LEU A 94 2.01 -18.23 -3.33
C LEU A 94 2.28 -16.98 -2.50
N THR A 95 3.49 -16.48 -2.62
CA THR A 95 3.90 -15.17 -2.14
C THR A 95 3.39 -14.06 -3.09
N PRO A 96 3.22 -12.82 -2.61
CA PRO A 96 2.87 -11.69 -3.46
C PRO A 96 3.84 -11.51 -4.64
N HIS A 97 5.14 -11.72 -4.41
CA HIS A 97 6.16 -11.62 -5.45
C HIS A 97 5.98 -12.69 -6.54
N GLU A 98 5.77 -13.96 -6.17
CA GLU A 98 5.50 -15.05 -7.12
C GLU A 98 4.18 -14.84 -7.88
N LYS A 99 3.17 -14.26 -7.24
CA LYS A 99 1.91 -13.96 -7.94
C LYS A 99 2.08 -12.85 -8.96
N PHE A 100 2.89 -11.83 -8.64
CA PHE A 100 3.08 -10.65 -9.48
C PHE A 100 4.01 -10.93 -10.68
N TYR A 101 5.16 -11.53 -10.45
CA TYR A 101 6.15 -11.83 -11.51
C TYR A 101 5.92 -13.19 -12.18
N GLY A 102 4.91 -13.94 -11.73
CA GLY A 102 4.75 -15.35 -12.04
C GLY A 102 5.67 -16.22 -11.17
N LYS A 103 5.33 -17.51 -11.02
CA LYS A 103 6.26 -18.45 -10.37
C LYS A 103 7.57 -18.38 -11.14
N ARG A 104 8.67 -18.03 -10.46
CA ARG A 104 9.97 -18.55 -10.90
C ARG A 104 9.76 -20.05 -10.92
N LEU A 105 9.71 -20.65 -12.12
CA LEU A 105 9.85 -22.09 -12.27
C LEU A 105 10.99 -22.47 -11.33
N ALA A 106 10.73 -23.37 -10.39
CA ALA A 106 11.72 -23.85 -9.44
C ALA A 106 13.00 -24.08 -10.24
N ARG A 107 14.12 -23.50 -9.77
CA ARG A 107 15.45 -23.58 -10.40
C ARG A 107 15.55 -24.85 -11.22
N GLN A 108 15.87 -24.73 -12.52
CA GLN A 108 16.41 -25.84 -13.28
C GLN A 108 17.40 -26.57 -12.37
N ALA A 109 17.06 -27.80 -12.01
CA ALA A 109 17.93 -28.65 -11.24
C ALA A 109 19.21 -28.82 -12.05
N ALA A 110 20.33 -28.45 -11.45
CA ALA A 110 21.68 -28.77 -11.89
C ALA A 110 22.42 -29.28 -10.67
#